data_AF-A0A4Q9H329-F1
#
_entry.id   AF-A0A4Q9H329-F1
#
_cell.length_a   1.000
_cell.length_b   1.000
_cell.length_c   1.000
_cell.angle_alpha   90.00
_cell.angle_beta   90.00
_cell.angle_gamma   90.00
#
_symmetry.space_group_name_H-M   'P 1'
#
loop_
_entity.id
_entity.type
_entity.pdbx_description
1 polymer ?
#
loop_
_entity_poly.entity_id
_entity_poly.type
_entity_poly.pdbx_seq_one_letter_code
_entity_poly.pdbx_strand_id
1 'polypeptide(L)' 'VRGWINYYSKFYKTKLKSFMREINLRIVKWARSKYLKVRPTVLKGLRWLRAISDKQPNLFTHWTFGVLPTVEDRSRMR' A
#
# COMPACT_ATOMS: atom_id res chain seq x y z
N VAL A 1 0.50 -12.21 10.31
CA VAL A 1 0.18 -11.68 8.97
C VAL A 1 0.38 -12.71 7.85
N ARG A 2 1.53 -13.40 7.75
CA ARG A 2 1.77 -14.43 6.69
C ARG A 2 0.70 -15.54 6.62
N GLY A 3 0.26 -16.09 7.76
CA GLY A 3 -0.79 -17.12 7.80
C GLY A 3 -2.14 -16.63 7.26
N TRP A 4 -2.51 -15.38 7.55
CA TRP A 4 -3.71 -14.76 7.00
C TRP A 4 -3.61 -14.57 5.48
N ILE A 5 -2.44 -14.16 4.96
CA ILE A 5 -2.24 -14.00 3.52
C ILE A 5 -2.38 -15.35 2.80
N ASN A 6 -1.76 -16.42 3.32
CA ASN A 6 -1.87 -17.75 2.72
C ASN A 6 -3.31 -18.28 2.73
N TYR A 7 -4.05 -18.06 3.84
CA TYR A 7 -5.44 -18.49 3.96
C TYR A 7 -6.38 -17.72 3.02
N TYR A 8 -6.31 -16.38 3.00
CA TYR A 8 -7.23 -15.53 2.24
C TYR A 8 -6.84 -15.37 0.76
N SER A 9 -5.59 -15.61 0.37
CA SER A 9 -5.14 -15.51 -1.04
C SER A 9 -5.73 -16.60 -1.93
N LYS A 10 -6.15 -17.74 -1.37
CA LYS A 10 -6.75 -18.85 -2.12
C LYS A 10 -8.18 -18.53 -2.58
N PHE A 11 -8.94 -17.80 -1.78
CA PHE A 11 -10.38 -17.60 -2.00
C PHE A 11 -10.78 -16.17 -2.39
N TYR A 12 -9.99 -15.16 -1.98
CA TYR A 12 -10.41 -13.76 -2.09
C TYR A 12 -9.29 -12.85 -2.61
N LYS A 13 -8.64 -13.23 -3.72
CA LYS A 13 -7.52 -12.45 -4.31
C LYS A 13 -7.85 -10.97 -4.51
N THR A 14 -9.04 -10.65 -5.01
CA THR A 14 -9.48 -9.26 -5.24
C THR A 14 -9.76 -8.50 -3.94
N LYS A 15 -10.53 -9.07 -3.01
CA LYS A 15 -10.81 -8.44 -1.70
C LYS A 15 -9.53 -8.28 -0.88
N LEU A 16 -8.62 -9.25 -0.94
CA LEU A 16 -7.32 -9.21 -0.27
C LEU A 16 -6.46 -8.07 -0.84
N LYS A 17 -6.40 -7.91 -2.18
CA LYS A 17 -5.72 -6.76 -2.80
C LYS A 17 -6.31 -5.43 -2.33
N SER A 18 -7.63 -5.29 -2.30
CA SER A 18 -8.29 -4.08 -1.79
C SER A 18 -7.96 -3.82 -0.31
N PHE A 19 -8.00 -4.85 0.53
CA PHE A 19 -7.65 -4.73 1.95
C PHE A 19 -6.20 -4.30 2.16
N MET A 20 -5.26 -4.90 1.44
CA MET A 20 -3.84 -4.54 1.50
C MET A 20 -3.59 -3.12 0.97
N ARG A 21 -4.38 -2.66 -0.01
CA ARG A 21 -4.36 -1.26 -0.48
C ARG A 21 -4.87 -0.30 0.60
N GLU A 22 -5.91 -0.66 1.34
CA GLU A 22 -6.39 0.13 2.48
C GLU A 22 -5.33 0.26 3.58
N ILE A 23 -4.55 -0.80 3.83
CA ILE A 23 -3.40 -0.72 4.74
C ILE A 23 -2.38 0.31 4.24
N ASN A 24 -2.01 0.28 2.95
CA ASN A 24 -1.10 1.28 2.36
C ASN A 24 -1.65 2.71 2.51
N LEU A 25 -2.96 2.93 2.33
CA LEU A 25 -3.59 4.24 2.51
C LEU A 25 -3.58 4.71 3.97
N ARG A 26 -3.78 3.80 4.94
CA ARG A 26 -3.66 4.12 6.38
C ARG A 26 -2.24 4.53 6.75
N ILE A 27 -1.24 3.82 6.22
CA ILE A 27 0.18 4.19 6.40
C ILE A 27 0.46 5.58 5.82
N VAL A 28 -0.08 5.87 4.62
CA VAL A 28 0.03 7.21 4.02
C VAL A 28 -0.64 8.27 4.90
N LYS A 29 -1.84 8.01 5.44
CA LYS A 29 -2.52 8.95 6.34
C LYS A 29 -1.68 9.25 7.58
N TRP A 30 -1.10 8.22 8.20
CA TRP A 30 -0.18 8.39 9.32
C TRP A 30 1.08 9.17 8.93
N ALA A 31 1.70 8.82 7.80
CA ALA A 31 2.91 9.48 7.31
C ALA A 31 2.68 10.97 7.00
N ARG A 32 1.50 11.32 6.49
CA ARG A 32 1.09 12.72 6.23
C ARG A 32 0.95 13.54 7.52
N SER A 33 0.53 12.91 8.62
CA SER A 33 0.48 13.56 9.93
C SER A 33 1.88 13.71 10.54
N LYS A 34 2.78 12.76 10.27
CA LYS A 34 4.14 12.72 10.85
C LYS A 34 5.17 13.54 10.09
N TYR A 35 5.07 13.63 8.76
CA TYR A 35 6.10 14.22 7.90
C TYR A 35 5.53 15.32 6.99
N LEU A 36 5.99 16.55 7.18
CA LEU A 36 5.53 17.72 6.41
C LEU A 36 5.72 17.57 4.90
N LYS A 37 6.81 16.90 4.47
CA LYS A 37 7.15 16.70 3.04
C LYS A 37 6.15 15.84 2.26
N VAL A 38 5.41 14.95 2.94
CA VAL A 38 4.41 14.07 2.33
C VAL A 38 2.96 14.49 2.56
N ARG A 39 2.74 15.48 3.45
CA ARG A 39 1.42 16.02 3.80
C ARG A 39 0.55 16.51 2.61
N PRO A 40 1.07 17.16 1.56
CA PRO A 40 0.23 17.91 0.62
C PRO A 40 -0.82 17.08 -0.11
N THR A 41 -0.49 15.87 -0.57
CA THR A 41 -1.44 15.04 -1.31
C THR A 41 -1.28 13.56 -0.96
N VAL A 42 -2.38 12.79 -1.02
CA VAL A 42 -2.35 11.32 -0.90
C VAL A 42 -1.41 10.72 -1.94
N LEU A 43 -1.38 11.30 -3.15
CA LEU A 43 -0.49 10.90 -4.23
C LEU A 43 0.99 11.05 -3.87
N LYS A 44 1.39 12.18 -3.25
CA LYS A 44 2.77 12.37 -2.75
C LYS A 44 3.09 11.37 -1.64
N GLY A 45 2.16 11.11 -0.73
CA GLY A 45 2.32 10.09 0.30
C GLY A 45 2.48 8.68 -0.27
N LEU A 46 1.70 8.31 -1.29
CA LEU A 46 1.82 7.02 -1.98
C LEU A 46 3.15 6.91 -2.73
N ARG A 47 3.60 7.96 -3.44
CA ARG A 47 4.91 7.96 -4.10
C ARG A 47 6.06 7.82 -3.11
N TRP A 48 5.97 8.49 -1.96
CA TRP A 48 6.95 8.33 -0.90
C TRP A 48 6.95 6.91 -0.34
N LEU A 49 5.76 6.34 -0.09
CA LEU A 49 5.64 4.96 0.38
C LEU A 49 6.18 3.96 -0.65
N ARG A 50 5.99 4.25 -1.95
CA ARG A 50 6.56 3.48 -3.06
C ARG A 50 8.08 3.50 -3.04
N ALA A 51 8.69 4.67 -2.90
CA ALA A 51 10.14 4.80 -2.78
C ALA A 51 10.70 4.03 -1.57
N ILE A 52 9.94 3.92 -0.46
CA ILE A 52 10.33 3.08 0.69
C ILE A 52 10.19 1.60 0.33
N SER A 53 9.11 1.19 -0.34
CA SER A 53 8.94 -0.20 -0.76
C SER A 53 10.02 -0.67 -1.71
N ASP A 54 10.57 0.21 -2.54
CA ASP A 54 11.65 -0.13 -3.47
C ASP A 54 12.99 -0.29 -2.73
N LYS A 55 13.24 0.52 -1.69
CA LYS A 55 14.45 0.43 -0.85
C LYS A 55 14.41 -0.71 0.17
N GLN A 56 13.24 -0.98 0.73
CA GLN A 56 13.02 -1.96 1.79
C GLN A 56 11.76 -2.79 1.49
N PRO A 57 11.81 -3.68 0.48
CA PRO A 57 10.65 -4.47 0.06
C PRO A 57 10.15 -5.42 1.16
N ASN A 58 11.02 -5.78 2.12
CA ASN A 58 10.69 -6.69 3.22
C ASN A 58 10.12 -5.99 4.46
N LEU A 59 10.00 -4.66 4.46
CA LEU A 59 9.50 -3.89 5.61
C LEU A 59 8.06 -4.25 5.96
N PHE A 60 7.22 -4.48 4.94
CA PHE A 60 5.88 -4.99 5.11
C PHE A 60 5.68 -6.27 4.31
N THR A 61 5.08 -7.26 4.97
CA THR A 61 4.84 -8.57 4.38
C THR A 61 4.04 -8.49 3.07
N HIS A 62 3.05 -7.61 2.94
CA HIS A 62 2.23 -7.53 1.73
C HIS A 62 2.96 -6.93 0.51
N TRP A 63 4.06 -6.20 0.72
CA TRP A 63 4.90 -5.70 -0.37
C TRP A 63 5.66 -6.83 -1.06
N THR A 64 6.10 -7.84 -0.31
CA THR A 64 6.75 -9.04 -0.89
C THR A 64 5.78 -9.89 -1.71
N PHE A 65 4.47 -9.77 -1.43
CA PHE A 65 3.41 -10.42 -2.22
C PHE A 65 2.98 -9.61 -3.45
N GLY A 66 3.72 -8.55 -3.81
CA GLY A 66 3.44 -7.72 -4.99
C GLY A 66 2.32 -6.70 -4.78
N VAL A 67 1.78 -6.56 -3.56
CA VAL A 67 0.80 -5.50 -3.24
C VAL A 67 1.54 -4.23 -2.85
N LEU A 68 2.15 -3.64 -3.86
CA LEU A 68 2.92 -2.42 -3.74
C LEU A 68 1.97 -1.22 -3.54
N PRO A 69 2.42 -0.12 -2.92
CA PRO A 69 1.66 1.12 -2.88
C PRO A 69 1.59 1.72 -4.28
N THR A 70 0.69 1.19 -5.10
CA THR A 70 0.54 1.59 -6.50
C THR A 70 -0.15 2.94 -6.57
N VAL A 71 0.45 3.83 -7.35
CA VAL A 71 -0.21 5.05 -7.85
C VAL A 71 -1.07 4.63 -9.04
N GLU A 72 -2.01 3.70 -8.84
CA GLU A 72 -3.02 3.45 -9.86
C GLU A 72 -3.91 4.68 -9.89
N ASP A 73 -3.69 5.47 -10.94
CA ASP A 73 -4.43 6.67 -11.27
C ASP A 73 -5.92 6.31 -11.31
N ARG A 74 -6.69 6.79 -10.32
CA ARG A 74 -8.15 6.56 -10.24
C ARG A 74 -8.90 7.09 -11.48
N SER A 75 -8.22 7.84 -12.33
CA SER A 75 -8.68 8.36 -13.62
C SER A 75 -8.96 7.27 -14.67
N ARG A 76 -8.44 6.03 -14.51
CA ARG A 76 -8.66 4.91 -15.45
C ARG A 76 -9.79 3.94 -15.07
N MET A 77 -10.53 4.20 -13.99
CA MET A 77 -11.68 3.40 -13.53
C MET A 77 -13.00 4.19 -13.60
N ARG A 78 -13.12 5.08 -14.59
CA ARG A 78 -14.40 5.64 -15.04
C ARG A 78 -14.65 5.18 -16.46
#